data_AF-A0A6C0CEG0-F1
#
_entry.id   AF-A0A6C0CEG0-F1
#
_cell.length_a   1.000
_cell.length_b   1.000
_cell.length_c   1.000
_cell.angle_alpha   90.00
_cell.angle_beta   90.00
_cell.angle_gamma   90.00
#
_symmetry.space_group_name_H-M   'P 1'
#
loop_
_entity.id
_entity.type
_entity.pdbx_description
1 polymer ?
#
loop_
_entity_poly.entity_id
_entity_poly.type
_entity_poly.pdbx_seq_one_letter_code
_entity_poly.pdbx_strand_id
1 'polypeptide(L)'
;MNSYKITIVRCHEDKYRLLFNKKNLKKLVAKFDFIQKALLTHKTYIPKAEVDPLKTQSLEFMCESLNILSESQFINFIETMHTYGFYSSKKNNIALIDLNTNYKVIYSYNFQSLTKQLIKEQIKIKNKSNYQTQILYCKP
;
A
#
# COMPACT_ATOMS: atom_id res chain seq x y z
N MET A 1 6.04 20.27 -2.46
CA MET A 1 6.00 18.90 -3.02
C MET A 1 4.99 18.10 -2.23
N ASN A 2 4.12 17.37 -2.92
CA ASN A 2 3.15 16.49 -2.28
C ASN A 2 3.84 15.16 -1.95
N SER A 3 3.77 14.76 -0.69
CA SER A 3 4.23 13.44 -0.23
C SER A 3 3.07 12.46 -0.23
N TYR A 4 3.21 11.31 -0.89
CA TYR A 4 2.23 10.24 -0.86
C TYR A 4 2.94 8.88 -0.73
N LYS A 5 2.17 7.85 -0.43
CA LYS A 5 2.67 6.49 -0.41
C LYS A 5 1.78 5.55 -1.20
N ILE A 6 2.42 4.60 -1.87
CA ILE A 6 1.74 3.42 -2.41
C ILE A 6 2.04 2.28 -1.45
N THR A 7 1.00 1.65 -0.92
CA THR A 7 1.14 0.51 -0.02
C THR A 7 0.45 -0.72 -0.59
N ILE A 8 1.12 -1.86 -0.48
CA ILE A 8 0.55 -3.17 -0.81
C ILE A 8 0.78 -4.14 0.34
N VAL A 9 -0.29 -4.80 0.75
CA VAL A 9 -0.26 -5.77 1.84
C VAL A 9 0.52 -7.02 1.42
N ARG A 10 1.33 -7.53 2.35
CA ARG A 10 2.11 -8.75 2.23
C ARG A 10 2.00 -9.54 3.54
N CYS A 11 1.17 -10.57 3.61
CA CYS A 11 1.19 -11.41 4.83
C CYS A 11 2.40 -12.37 4.81
N HIS A 12 2.85 -12.80 5.99
CA HIS A 12 3.96 -13.75 6.16
C HIS A 12 3.58 -15.18 5.80
N GLU A 13 2.30 -15.52 5.90
CA GLU A 13 1.80 -16.82 5.45
C GLU A 13 2.01 -16.96 3.93
N ASP A 14 2.71 -18.02 3.51
CA ASP A 14 3.14 -18.22 2.12
C ASP A 14 1.99 -18.11 1.10
N LYS A 15 0.77 -18.43 1.52
CA LYS A 15 -0.45 -18.35 0.69
C LYS A 15 -0.94 -16.92 0.41
N TYR A 16 -0.38 -15.90 1.07
CA TYR A 16 -0.82 -14.50 1.04
C TYR A 16 0.34 -13.52 0.76
N ARG A 17 1.52 -14.06 0.47
CA ARG A 17 2.74 -13.30 0.28
C ARG A 17 2.71 -12.65 -1.11
N LEU A 18 2.91 -11.33 -1.14
CA LEU A 18 3.31 -10.66 -2.37
C LEU A 18 4.67 -11.23 -2.81
N LEU A 19 4.69 -11.90 -3.95
CA LEU A 19 5.87 -12.51 -4.53
C LEU A 19 6.57 -11.50 -5.43
N PHE A 20 7.84 -11.26 -5.14
CA PHE A 20 8.77 -10.52 -5.98
C PHE A 20 10.20 -10.83 -5.53
N ASN A 21 11.19 -10.59 -6.39
CA ASN A 21 12.60 -10.68 -6.02
C ASN A 21 13.24 -9.28 -5.95
N LYS A 22 14.45 -9.20 -5.37
CA LYS A 22 15.18 -7.94 -5.20
C LYS A 22 15.47 -7.23 -6.54
N LYS A 23 15.69 -7.98 -7.63
CA LYS A 23 15.95 -7.43 -8.98
C LYS A 23 14.68 -6.75 -9.53
N ASN A 24 13.52 -7.37 -9.36
CA ASN A 24 12.22 -6.84 -9.79
C ASN A 24 11.92 -5.52 -9.06
N LEU A 25 12.14 -5.47 -7.74
CA LEU A 25 11.96 -4.25 -6.95
C LEU A 25 12.90 -3.12 -7.41
N LYS A 26 14.18 -3.42 -7.65
CA LYS A 26 15.13 -2.43 -8.16
C LYS A 26 14.70 -1.87 -9.52
N LYS A 27 14.25 -2.73 -10.44
CA LYS A 27 13.73 -2.30 -11.75
C LYS A 27 12.52 -1.38 -11.61
N LEU A 28 11.59 -1.73 -10.72
CA LEU A 28 10.40 -0.93 -10.46
C LEU A 28 10.75 0.46 -9.92
N VAL A 29 11.62 0.53 -8.90
CA VAL A 29 12.06 1.80 -8.33
C VAL A 29 12.78 2.67 -9.35
N ALA A 30 13.66 2.07 -10.18
CA ALA A 30 14.37 2.81 -11.22
C ALA A 30 13.47 3.30 -12.37
N LYS A 31 12.28 2.70 -12.55
CA LYS A 31 11.34 3.05 -13.63
C LYS A 31 10.53 4.30 -13.32
N PHE A 32 10.28 4.59 -12.04
CA PHE A 32 9.44 5.69 -11.60
C PHE A 32 10.23 6.66 -10.74
N ASP A 33 10.55 7.78 -11.35
CA ASP A 33 11.22 8.97 -10.84
C ASP A 33 10.53 9.61 -9.62
N PHE A 34 9.22 9.42 -9.46
CA PHE A 34 8.52 9.85 -8.25
C PHE A 34 8.78 8.99 -7.01
N ILE A 35 9.40 7.80 -7.16
CA ILE A 35 9.66 6.89 -6.03
C ILE A 35 10.98 7.26 -5.37
N GLN A 36 10.90 7.77 -4.14
CA GLN A 36 12.08 8.12 -3.34
C GLN A 36 12.66 6.92 -2.61
N LYS A 37 11.79 6.05 -2.07
CA LYS A 37 12.21 4.84 -1.37
C LYS A 37 11.15 3.76 -1.38
N ALA A 38 11.61 2.51 -1.37
CA ALA A 38 10.79 1.34 -1.12
C ALA A 38 11.20 0.69 0.21
N LEU A 39 10.24 0.43 1.08
CA LEU A 39 10.45 -0.11 2.43
C LEU A 39 9.54 -1.31 2.66
N LEU A 40 10.06 -2.32 3.35
CA LEU A 40 9.25 -3.38 3.92
C LEU A 40 8.97 -3.01 5.38
N THR A 41 7.70 -2.87 5.74
CA THR A 41 7.29 -2.53 7.11
C THR A 41 6.43 -3.64 7.69
N HIS A 42 6.53 -3.88 8.99
CA HIS A 42 5.58 -4.73 9.74
C HIS A 42 4.33 -3.93 10.17
N LYS A 43 4.14 -2.75 9.59
CA LYS A 43 3.04 -1.85 9.90
C LYS A 43 2.03 -2.03 8.77
N THR A 44 1.07 -2.92 8.97
CA THR A 44 -0.03 -3.06 8.03
C THR A 44 -1.26 -2.35 8.58
N TYR A 45 -1.85 -1.53 7.73
CA TYR A 45 -3.25 -1.12 7.84
C TYR A 45 -4.12 -2.39 7.72
N ILE A 46 -4.75 -2.81 8.82
CA ILE A 46 -5.68 -3.96 8.83
C ILE A 46 -7.09 -3.45 9.14
N PRO A 47 -7.96 -3.28 8.14
CA PRO A 47 -9.39 -3.17 8.38
C PRO A 47 -9.91 -4.54 8.85
N LYS A 48 -10.36 -4.62 10.11
CA LYS A 48 -10.80 -5.83 10.84
C LYS A 48 -9.68 -6.84 11.13
N ALA A 49 -8.88 -6.59 12.17
CA ALA A 49 -7.89 -7.55 12.65
C ALA A 49 -8.56 -8.74 13.37
N GLU A 50 -9.00 -9.73 12.60
CA GLU A 50 -8.94 -11.14 13.03
C GLU A 50 -7.54 -11.74 12.74
N VAL A 51 -6.59 -10.90 12.30
CA VAL A 51 -5.26 -11.33 11.87
C VAL A 51 -4.19 -10.63 12.71
N ASP A 52 -3.32 -11.45 13.30
CA ASP A 52 -2.23 -11.03 14.19
C ASP A 52 -1.28 -10.03 13.50
N PRO A 53 -1.07 -8.81 14.06
CA PRO A 53 -0.17 -7.81 13.50
C PRO A 53 1.28 -8.29 13.34
N LEU A 54 1.72 -9.31 14.08
CA LEU A 54 3.05 -9.91 13.93
C LEU A 54 3.22 -10.68 12.61
N LYS A 55 2.10 -11.06 11.95
CA LYS A 55 2.08 -11.87 10.73
C LYS A 55 1.87 -11.06 9.45
N THR A 56 1.85 -9.73 9.54
CA THR A 56 1.50 -8.86 8.42
C THR A 56 2.64 -7.88 8.13
N GLN A 57 3.08 -7.85 6.86
CA GLN A 57 4.03 -6.89 6.34
C GLN A 57 3.36 -6.06 5.23
N SER A 58 3.97 -4.93 4.89
CA SER A 58 3.57 -4.12 3.75
C SER A 58 4.82 -3.78 2.94
N LEU A 59 4.70 -3.77 1.62
CA LEU A 59 5.67 -3.09 0.78
C LEU A 59 5.14 -1.67 0.54
N GLU A 60 5.91 -0.68 0.98
CA GLU A 60 5.55 0.72 0.89
C GLU A 60 6.53 1.46 -0.01
N PHE A 61 5.99 2.21 -0.98
CA PHE A 61 6.74 3.14 -1.80
C PHE A 61 6.43 4.54 -1.30
N MET A 62 7.42 5.25 -0.76
CA MET A 62 7.26 6.67 -0.48
C MET A 62 7.58 7.43 -1.75
N CYS A 63 6.68 8.33 -2.09
CA CYS A 63 6.70 9.02 -3.35
C CYS A 63 6.58 10.52 -3.12
N GLU A 64 7.29 11.28 -3.95
CA GLU A 64 7.25 12.74 -3.95
C GLU A 64 7.04 13.22 -5.39
N SER A 65 6.07 14.12 -5.56
CA SER A 65 5.76 14.74 -6.85
C SER A 65 5.21 16.14 -6.65
N LEU A 66 5.22 16.96 -7.71
CA LEU A 66 4.53 18.25 -7.71
C LEU A 66 3.01 18.06 -7.56
N ASN A 67 2.46 17.05 -8.23
CA ASN A 67 1.04 16.71 -8.21
C ASN A 67 0.82 15.29 -7.69
N ILE A 68 -0.33 15.06 -7.05
CA ILE A 68 -0.79 13.70 -6.74
C ILE A 68 -0.92 12.92 -8.06
N LEU A 69 -0.47 11.66 -8.07
CA LEU A 69 -0.59 10.80 -9.25
C LEU A 69 -2.05 10.74 -9.71
N SER A 70 -2.27 10.83 -11.02
CA SER A 70 -3.58 10.52 -11.58
C SER A 70 -3.93 9.05 -11.36
N GLU A 71 -5.22 8.72 -11.42
CA GLU A 71 -5.67 7.32 -11.33
C GLU A 71 -5.06 6.45 -12.43
N SER A 72 -4.90 6.98 -13.65
CA SER A 72 -4.26 6.29 -14.77
C SER A 72 -2.77 6.00 -14.50
N GLN A 73 -2.03 6.96 -13.93
CA GLN A 73 -0.64 6.75 -13.54
C GLN A 73 -0.52 5.72 -12.43
N PHE A 74 -1.46 5.71 -11.48
CA PHE A 74 -1.51 4.72 -10.42
C PHE A 74 -1.81 3.32 -10.95
N ILE A 75 -2.73 3.16 -11.89
CA ILE A 75 -3.01 1.87 -12.55
C ILE A 75 -1.78 1.39 -13.34
N ASN A 76 -1.16 2.28 -14.13
CA ASN A 76 0.05 1.96 -14.88
C ASN A 76 1.21 1.52 -13.96
N PHE A 77 1.31 2.09 -12.76
CA PHE A 77 2.25 1.61 -11.75
C PHE A 77 1.97 0.15 -11.37
N ILE A 78 0.72 -0.22 -11.09
CA ILE A 78 0.32 -1.59 -10.74
C ILE A 78 0.60 -2.56 -11.90
N GLU A 79 0.26 -2.19 -13.12
CA GLU A 79 0.53 -3.00 -14.33
C GLU A 79 2.03 -3.19 -14.57
N THR A 80 2.83 -2.16 -14.30
CA THR A 80 4.28 -2.26 -14.37
C THR A 80 4.83 -3.22 -13.31
N MET A 81 4.23 -3.25 -12.10
CA MET A 81 4.57 -4.27 -11.09
C MET A 81 4.33 -5.68 -11.64
N HIS A 82 3.18 -5.94 -12.24
CA HIS A 82 2.88 -7.24 -12.85
C HIS A 82 3.89 -7.59 -13.96
N THR A 83 4.20 -6.64 -14.83
CA THR A 83 5.20 -6.81 -15.91
C THR A 83 6.59 -7.14 -15.37
N TYR A 84 6.95 -6.59 -14.21
CA TYR A 84 8.20 -6.91 -13.51
C TYR A 84 8.11 -8.16 -12.63
N GLY A 85 7.04 -8.96 -12.74
CA GLY A 85 6.91 -10.24 -12.07
C GLY A 85 6.55 -10.14 -10.59
N PHE A 86 5.84 -9.07 -10.19
CA PHE A 86 5.15 -9.04 -8.91
C PHE A 86 3.84 -9.80 -9.04
N TYR A 87 3.53 -10.67 -8.07
CA TYR A 87 2.33 -11.51 -8.10
C TYR A 87 1.76 -11.75 -6.70
N SER A 88 0.43 -11.91 -6.62
CA SER A 88 -0.26 -12.34 -5.40
C SER A 88 -1.35 -13.36 -5.73
N SER A 89 -1.33 -14.49 -5.03
CA SER A 89 -2.32 -15.59 -5.16
C SER A 89 -3.72 -15.22 -4.64
N LYS A 90 -3.84 -14.25 -3.73
CA LYS A 90 -5.12 -13.72 -3.24
C LYS A 90 -5.29 -12.24 -3.57
N LYS A 91 -6.53 -11.77 -3.30
CA LYS A 91 -7.01 -10.39 -3.37
C LYS A 91 -6.26 -9.45 -2.41
N ASN A 92 -4.97 -9.21 -2.65
CA ASN A 92 -4.23 -8.18 -1.95
C ASN A 92 -4.70 -6.82 -2.42
N ASN A 93 -4.77 -5.87 -1.50
CA ASN A 93 -5.12 -4.50 -1.84
C ASN A 93 -3.85 -3.67 -1.99
N ILE A 94 -3.86 -2.82 -3.01
CA ILE A 94 -2.88 -1.77 -3.24
C ILE A 94 -3.58 -0.42 -3.17
N ALA A 95 -3.00 0.52 -2.43
CA ALA A 95 -3.62 1.81 -2.17
C ALA A 95 -2.64 2.96 -2.33
N LEU A 96 -3.12 4.07 -2.91
CA LEU A 96 -2.46 5.36 -2.93
C LEU A 96 -2.97 6.18 -1.73
N ILE A 97 -2.05 6.66 -0.91
CA ILE A 97 -2.35 7.38 0.33
C ILE A 97 -1.63 8.72 0.32
N ASP A 98 -2.37 9.80 0.48
CA ASP A 98 -1.84 11.15 0.63
C ASP A 98 -1.38 11.38 2.08
N LEU A 99 -0.09 11.67 2.26
CA LEU A 99 0.48 11.89 3.58
C LEU A 99 0.20 13.31 4.11
N ASN A 100 -0.17 14.24 3.23
CA ASN A 100 -0.42 15.64 3.58
C ASN A 100 -1.84 15.82 4.14
N THR A 101 -2.79 14.96 3.77
CA THR A 101 -4.20 15.04 4.18
C THR A 101 -4.55 14.02 5.27
N ASN A 102 -3.72 13.93 6.32
CA ASN A 102 -3.93 13.01 7.44
C ASN A 102 -4.12 11.55 6.94
N TYR A 103 -3.23 11.14 6.04
CA TYR A 103 -3.20 9.79 5.47
C TYR A 103 -4.46 9.44 4.66
N LYS A 104 -5.13 10.37 3.98
CA LYS A 104 -6.32 10.02 3.19
C LYS A 104 -5.99 9.02 2.07
N VAL A 105 -6.77 7.95 1.95
CA VAL A 105 -6.69 7.03 0.81
C VAL A 105 -7.32 7.71 -0.41
N ILE A 106 -6.56 7.85 -1.49
CA ILE A 106 -7.01 8.48 -2.74
C ILE A 106 -7.57 7.42 -3.69
N TYR A 107 -6.81 6.34 -3.89
CA TYR A 107 -7.18 5.20 -4.73
C TYR A 107 -6.94 3.90 -3.98
N SER A 108 -7.80 2.90 -4.22
CA SER A 108 -7.65 1.56 -3.67
C SER A 108 -8.11 0.54 -4.69
N TYR A 109 -7.27 -0.45 -4.95
CA TYR A 109 -7.48 -1.44 -5.99
C TYR A 109 -7.14 -2.82 -5.47
N ASN A 110 -7.82 -3.82 -5.99
CA ASN A 110 -7.30 -5.18 -5.94
C ASN A 110 -6.04 -5.25 -6.79
N PHE A 111 -4.94 -5.71 -6.21
CA PHE A 111 -3.66 -5.80 -6.90
C PHE A 111 -3.78 -6.69 -8.13
N GLN A 112 -4.25 -7.93 -7.96
CA GLN A 112 -4.24 -8.93 -9.03
C GLN A 112 -5.31 -8.69 -10.11
N SER A 113 -6.53 -8.31 -9.71
CA SER A 113 -7.65 -8.15 -10.64
C SER A 113 -7.85 -6.72 -11.16
N LEU A 114 -7.07 -5.75 -10.67
CA LEU A 114 -7.23 -4.32 -10.95
C LEU A 114 -8.66 -3.79 -10.73
N THR A 115 -9.43 -4.46 -9.87
CA THR A 115 -10.79 -4.04 -9.54
C THR A 115 -10.76 -2.97 -8.46
N LYS A 116 -11.29 -1.78 -8.76
CA LYS A 116 -11.39 -0.67 -7.82
C LYS A 116 -12.13 -1.09 -6.55
N GLN A 117 -11.60 -0.71 -5.40
CA GLN A 117 -12.18 -1.01 -4.08
C GLN A 117 -12.85 0.24 -3.52
N LEU A 118 -13.97 0.04 -2.83
CA LEU A 118 -14.65 1.11 -2.10
C LEU A 118 -13.72 1.62 -0.98
N ILE A 119 -13.41 2.92 -1.03
CA ILE A 119 -12.68 3.60 0.03
C ILE A 119 -13.69 3.94 1.13
N LYS A 120 -13.41 3.49 2.35
CA LYS A 120 -14.28 3.72 3.50
C LYS A 120 -13.71 4.84 4.35
N GLU A 121 -14.58 5.59 5.01
CA GLU A 121 -14.19 6.71 5.85
C GLU A 121 -13.25 6.27 6.99
N GLN A 122 -12.30 7.14 7.29
CA GLN A 122 -11.27 6.91 8.29
C GLN A 122 -11.87 7.02 9.69
N ILE A 123 -11.77 5.96 10.51
CA ILE A 123 -12.16 6.03 11.92
C ILE A 123 -10.89 6.05 12.76
N LYS A 124 -10.53 7.23 13.28
CA LYS A 124 -9.43 7.38 14.23
C LYS A 124 -9.79 6.69 15.54
N ILE A 125 -9.20 5.53 15.80
CA ILE A 125 -9.28 4.88 17.12
C ILE A 125 -8.11 5.42 17.96
N LYS A 126 -8.42 6.16 19.02
CA LYS A 126 -7.42 6.57 20.02
C LYS A 126 -6.96 5.33 20.79
N ASN A 127 -5.67 5.01 20.71
CA ASN A 127 -5.05 4.04 21.62
C ASN A 127 -4.93 4.67 23.02
N LYS A 128 -5.13 3.87 24.08
CA LYS A 128 -4.90 4.29 25.48
C LYS A 128 -3.41 4.36 25.86
N SER A 129 -2.49 4.08 24.93
CA SER A 129 -1.05 4.09 25.17
C SER A 129 -0.42 5.42 24.76
N ASN A 130 0.44 5.98 25.63
CA ASN A 130 1.10 7.27 25.46
C ASN A 130 2.05 7.37 24.24
N TYR A 131 2.31 6.27 23.52
CA TYR A 131 3.42 6.21 22.55
C TYR A 131 3.04 5.85 21.11
N GLN A 132 1.77 5.58 20.77
CA GLN A 132 1.43 5.21 19.38
C GLN A 132 0.01 5.60 18.97
N THR A 133 -0.10 6.70 18.24
CA THR A 133 -1.28 7.02 17.43
C THR A 133 -1.27 6.13 16.18
N GLN A 134 -2.21 5.21 16.06
CA GLN A 134 -2.42 4.41 14.84
C GLN A 134 -3.67 4.91 14.13
N ILE A 135 -3.58 5.11 12.82
CA ILE A 135 -4.70 5.49 11.98
C ILE A 135 -5.35 4.20 11.47
N LEU A 136 -6.62 3.98 11.82
CA LEU A 136 -7.41 2.83 11.40
C LEU A 136 -8.58 3.28 10.51
N TYR A 137 -9.10 2.40 9.65
CA TYR A 137 -10.27 2.64 8.80
C TYR A 137 -11.19 1.43 8.95
N CYS A 138 -12.50 1.66 9.07
CA CYS A 138 -13.48 0.60 9.34
C CYS A 138 -14.35 0.30 8.11
N LYS A 139 -15.01 -0.86 8.14
CA LYS A 139 -16.11 -1.23 7.23
C LYS A 139 -17.45 -1.19 8.00
N PRO A 140 -18.55 -0.72 7.38
CA PRO A 140 -19.91 -0.72 7.92
C PRO A 140 -20.29 -2.07 8.51
#